data_AF-A0A2R6P6S7-F1
#
_entry.id   AF-A0A2R6P6S7-F1
#
_cell.length_a   1.000
_cell.length_b   1.000
_cell.length_c   1.000
_cell.angle_alpha   90.00
_cell.angle_beta   90.00
_cell.angle_gamma   90.00
#
_symmetry.space_group_name_H-M   'P 1'
#
loop_
_entity.id
_entity.type
_entity.pdbx_description
1 polymer ?
#
loop_
_entity_poly.entity_id
_entity_poly.type
_entity_poly.pdbx_seq_one_letter_code
_entity_poly.pdbx_strand_id
1 'polypeptide(L)'
;MIPLLFLVLFGEGVVALLLMVKIGPLRELVMKGLDQVKMGKGPATVKTIAGTMSVILLSNFFSIVKIQNKGTKIGTMTPMDQVLWRTHLLEASLMGFCLFLGFLIDRMHHYLRKLIGLRGTIGASKDEVKILEKENQQLKEKEEKATKEMKHLQKEISNLKENIKKLKLESEEKDKRVETAECHVAALQKQSADLLLEYDRLLEDNQNLQTQAQGYRH
;
A
#
# COMPACT_ATOMS: atom_id res chain seq x y z
N MET A 1 0.37 -29.21 52.39
CA MET A 1 1.10 -28.54 51.30
C MET A 1 0.80 -29.17 49.93
N ILE A 2 0.72 -30.50 49.86
CA ILE A 2 0.37 -31.27 48.64
C ILE A 2 -0.91 -30.80 47.90
N PRO A 3 -2.08 -30.58 48.55
CA PRO A 3 -3.29 -30.15 47.82
C PRO A 3 -3.18 -28.74 47.20
N LEU A 4 -2.41 -27.84 47.83
CA LEU A 4 -2.15 -26.50 47.28
C LEU A 4 -1.23 -26.59 46.06
N LEU A 5 -0.21 -27.45 46.10
CA LEU A 5 0.66 -27.69 44.95
C LEU A 5 -0.12 -28.31 43.77
N PHE A 6 -1.08 -29.20 44.03
CA PHE A 6 -1.97 -29.72 42.99
C PHE A 6 -2.87 -28.64 42.37
N LEU A 7 -3.40 -27.72 43.18
CA LEU A 7 -4.19 -26.61 42.68
C LEU A 7 -3.35 -25.68 41.78
N VAL A 8 -2.13 -25.37 42.19
CA VAL A 8 -1.18 -24.56 41.41
C VAL A 8 -0.82 -25.28 40.12
N LEU A 9 -0.49 -26.58 40.18
CA LEU A 9 -0.20 -27.41 39.01
C LEU A 9 -1.38 -27.44 38.02
N PHE A 10 -2.61 -27.54 38.53
CA PHE A 10 -3.80 -27.50 37.70
C PHE A 10 -3.99 -26.12 37.05
N GLY A 11 -3.77 -25.04 37.80
CA GLY A 11 -3.79 -23.67 37.26
C GLY A 11 -2.75 -23.46 36.17
N GLU A 12 -1.50 -23.86 36.40
CA GLU A 12 -0.41 -23.82 35.42
C GLU A 12 -0.71 -24.69 34.20
N GLY A 13 -1.27 -25.89 34.41
CA GLY A 13 -1.70 -26.80 33.36
C GLY A 13 -2.80 -26.20 32.48
N VAL A 14 -3.80 -25.55 33.08
CA VAL A 14 -4.86 -24.84 32.35
C VAL A 14 -4.27 -23.69 31.52
N VAL A 15 -3.35 -22.90 32.09
CA VAL A 15 -2.68 -21.81 31.36
C VAL A 15 -1.84 -22.36 30.21
N ALA A 16 -1.07 -23.43 30.43
CA ALA A 16 -0.28 -24.08 29.38
C ALA A 16 -1.17 -24.65 28.25
N LEU A 17 -2.31 -25.23 28.61
CA LEU A 17 -3.29 -25.75 27.66
C LEU A 17 -3.94 -24.61 26.86
N LEU A 18 -4.32 -23.50 27.49
CA LEU A 18 -4.84 -22.33 26.78
C LEU A 18 -3.80 -21.72 25.83
N LEU A 19 -2.51 -21.77 26.17
CA LEU A 19 -1.43 -21.33 25.30
C LEU A 19 -1.18 -22.28 24.11
N MET A 20 -1.39 -23.58 24.31
CA MET A 20 -1.22 -24.61 23.28
C MET A 20 -2.41 -24.66 22.32
N VAL A 21 -3.62 -24.42 22.82
CA VAL A 21 -4.84 -24.39 22.03
C VAL A 21 -4.77 -23.21 21.04
N LYS A 22 -4.89 -23.52 19.74
CA LYS A 22 -4.78 -22.58 18.61
C LYS A 22 -5.95 -21.58 18.51
N ILE A 23 -6.50 -21.11 19.63
CA ILE A 23 -7.59 -20.13 19.65
C ILE A 23 -6.95 -18.74 19.82
N GLY A 24 -6.79 -18.04 18.71
CA GLY A 24 -6.20 -16.69 18.64
C GLY A 24 -6.67 -15.70 19.73
N PRO A 25 -8.00 -15.54 20.00
CA PRO A 25 -8.46 -14.57 20.99
C PRO A 25 -8.17 -14.96 22.45
N LEU A 26 -8.21 -16.27 22.78
CA LEU A 26 -7.89 -16.74 24.14
C LEU A 26 -6.42 -16.54 24.48
N ARG A 27 -5.53 -16.77 23.51
CA ARG A 27 -4.10 -16.53 23.66
C ARG A 27 -3.79 -15.05 23.94
N GLU A 28 -4.54 -14.13 23.35
CA GLU A 28 -4.40 -12.70 23.60
C GLU A 28 -4.90 -12.32 24.99
N LEU A 29 -6.01 -12.92 25.44
CA LEU A 29 -6.56 -12.70 26.78
C LEU A 29 -5.61 -13.20 27.88
N VAL A 30 -5.06 -14.42 27.73
CA VAL A 30 -4.05 -14.97 28.65
C VAL A 30 -2.80 -14.10 28.69
N MET A 31 -2.42 -13.53 27.55
CA MET A 31 -1.26 -12.63 27.49
C MET A 31 -1.52 -11.29 28.17
N LYS A 32 -2.69 -10.67 27.99
CA LYS A 32 -3.08 -9.45 28.71
C LYS A 32 -3.11 -9.68 30.22
N GLY A 33 -3.63 -10.83 30.65
CA GLY A 33 -3.59 -11.24 32.06
C GLY A 33 -2.15 -11.42 32.58
N LEU A 34 -1.28 -12.10 31.82
CA LEU A 34 0.10 -12.31 32.21
C LEU A 34 0.94 -11.02 32.17
N ASP A 35 0.66 -10.12 31.22
CA ASP A 35 1.26 -8.80 31.12
C ASP A 35 0.85 -7.91 32.29
N GLN A 36 -0.42 -7.94 32.72
CA GLN A 36 -0.88 -7.20 33.90
C GLN A 36 -0.17 -7.67 35.18
N VAL A 37 0.02 -8.99 35.33
CA VAL A 37 0.75 -9.59 36.45
C VAL A 37 2.24 -9.23 36.39
N LYS A 38 2.85 -9.17 35.20
CA LYS A 38 4.28 -8.84 35.02
C LYS A 38 4.59 -7.35 35.02
N MET A 39 3.67 -6.47 34.62
CA MET A 39 3.87 -5.01 34.58
C MET A 39 3.69 -4.36 35.95
N GLY A 40 3.01 -5.01 36.90
CA GLY A 40 2.72 -4.44 38.22
C GLY A 40 3.94 -4.20 39.12
N LYS A 41 5.09 -4.85 38.88
CA LYS A 41 6.40 -4.60 39.52
C LYS A 41 7.46 -5.54 38.94
N GLY A 42 8.26 -5.05 38.00
CA GLY A 42 9.67 -5.43 37.84
C GLY A 42 9.96 -6.82 37.25
N PRO A 43 10.41 -6.93 35.98
CA PRO A 43 11.15 -8.11 35.48
C PRO A 43 12.35 -8.51 36.36
N ALA A 44 12.83 -7.61 37.22
CA ALA A 44 13.82 -7.91 38.27
C ALA A 44 13.25 -8.80 39.38
N THR A 45 12.01 -8.57 39.82
CA THR A 45 11.35 -9.33 40.90
C THR A 45 11.02 -10.77 40.45
N VAL A 46 10.64 -10.96 39.19
CA VAL A 46 10.41 -12.30 38.64
C VAL A 46 11.72 -13.10 38.55
N LYS A 47 12.82 -12.44 38.17
CA LYS A 47 14.15 -13.06 38.15
C LYS A 47 14.66 -13.40 39.54
N THR A 48 14.42 -12.56 40.55
CA THR A 48 14.81 -12.86 41.93
C THR A 48 13.95 -13.96 42.54
N ILE A 49 12.64 -13.98 42.29
CA ILE A 49 11.74 -15.05 42.76
C ILE A 49 12.10 -16.40 42.11
N ALA A 50 12.41 -16.42 40.81
CA ALA A 50 12.88 -17.63 40.14
C ALA A 50 14.22 -18.11 40.73
N GLY A 51 15.13 -17.18 41.02
CA GLY A 51 16.39 -17.45 41.70
C GLY A 51 16.20 -18.03 43.10
N THR A 52 15.34 -17.42 43.93
CA THR A 52 15.08 -17.90 45.29
C THR A 52 14.39 -19.26 45.29
N MET A 53 13.41 -19.49 44.41
CA MET A 53 12.77 -20.81 44.29
C MET A 53 13.73 -21.88 43.77
N SER A 54 14.65 -21.55 42.87
CA SER A 54 15.70 -22.46 42.39
C SER A 54 16.68 -22.85 43.51
N VAL A 55 17.07 -21.89 44.36
CA VAL A 55 17.92 -22.16 45.54
C VAL A 55 17.19 -23.03 46.57
N ILE A 56 15.90 -22.77 46.81
CA ILE A 56 15.07 -23.57 47.72
C ILE A 56 14.91 -25.01 47.21
N LEU A 57 14.71 -25.20 45.91
CA LEU A 57 14.71 -26.53 45.28
C LEU A 57 16.03 -27.26 45.46
N LEU A 58 17.14 -26.58 45.21
CA LEU A 58 18.48 -27.16 45.35
C LEU A 58 18.72 -27.59 46.81
N SER A 59 18.31 -26.76 47.77
CA SER A 59 18.38 -27.06 49.21
C SER A 59 17.56 -28.30 49.60
N ASN A 60 16.34 -28.43 49.06
CA ASN A 60 15.49 -29.60 49.27
C ASN A 60 16.09 -30.86 48.63
N PHE A 61 16.68 -30.74 47.44
CA PHE A 61 17.37 -31.84 46.75
C PHE A 61 18.61 -32.31 47.51
N PHE A 62 19.43 -31.38 48.02
CA PHE A 62 20.58 -31.71 48.87
C PHE A 62 20.16 -32.38 50.18
N SER A 63 19.01 -32.00 50.75
CA SER A 63 18.47 -32.63 51.96
C SER A 63 18.04 -34.07 51.71
N ILE A 64 17.40 -34.35 50.55
CA ILE A 64 17.06 -35.70 50.09
C ILE A 64 18.34 -36.53 49.87
N VAL A 65 19.35 -35.98 49.17
CA VAL A 65 20.64 -36.67 48.96
C VAL A 65 21.35 -36.94 50.30
N LYS A 66 21.29 -36.02 51.27
CA LYS A 66 21.84 -36.22 52.62
C LYS A 66 21.12 -37.31 53.40
N ILE A 67 19.80 -37.41 53.30
CA ILE A 67 19.01 -38.45 53.98
C ILE A 67 19.31 -39.82 53.36
N GLN A 68 19.45 -39.91 52.04
CA GLN A 68 19.88 -41.13 51.36
C GLN A 68 21.30 -41.55 51.78
N ASN A 69 22.25 -40.59 51.82
CA ASN A 69 23.63 -40.84 52.24
C ASN A 69 23.78 -41.15 53.74
N LYS A 70 22.81 -40.75 54.58
CA LYS A 70 22.75 -41.17 55.99
C LYS A 70 22.16 -42.57 56.14
N GLY A 71 21.13 -42.90 55.36
CA GLY A 71 20.51 -44.23 55.31
C GLY A 71 21.42 -45.33 54.74
N THR A 72 22.34 -44.99 53.83
CA THR A 72 23.36 -45.94 53.33
C THR A 72 24.52 -46.16 54.32
N LYS A 73 24.74 -45.23 55.26
CA LYS A 73 25.80 -45.32 56.28
C LYS A 73 25.32 -45.92 57.61
N ILE A 74 24.03 -45.83 57.92
CA ILE A 74 23.42 -46.38 59.14
C ILE A 74 22.34 -47.35 58.65
N GLY A 75 22.71 -48.63 58.52
CA GLY A 75 21.89 -49.69 57.91
C GLY A 75 20.64 -50.13 58.69
N THR A 76 19.90 -49.19 59.25
CA THR A 76 18.60 -49.40 59.91
C THR A 76 17.69 -48.23 59.56
N MET A 77 16.85 -48.39 58.55
CA MET A 77 15.80 -47.42 58.24
C MET A 77 14.64 -47.63 59.20
N THR A 78 14.35 -46.63 60.04
CA THR A 78 13.15 -46.70 60.88
C THR A 78 11.88 -46.50 60.03
N PRO A 79 10.75 -47.14 60.39
CA PRO A 79 9.49 -47.02 59.63
C PRO A 79 8.97 -45.59 59.52
N MET A 80 9.39 -44.70 60.42
CA MET A 80 9.10 -43.26 60.38
C MET A 80 9.87 -42.55 59.25
N ASP A 81 11.13 -42.91 59.03
CA ASP A 81 11.99 -42.34 57.99
C ASP A 81 11.50 -42.71 56.58
N GLN A 82 10.86 -43.88 56.42
CA GLN A 82 10.31 -44.33 55.14
C GLN A 82 9.09 -43.48 54.71
N VAL A 83 8.21 -43.12 55.65
CA VAL A 83 7.04 -42.27 55.37
C VAL A 83 7.47 -40.82 55.13
N LEU A 84 8.45 -40.35 55.91
CA LEU A 84 9.02 -39.00 55.76
C LEU A 84 9.73 -38.84 54.41
N TRP A 85 10.49 -39.87 53.99
CA TRP A 85 11.15 -39.91 52.68
C TRP A 85 10.16 -39.84 51.51
N ARG A 86 9.10 -40.65 51.50
CA ARG A 86 8.10 -40.65 50.42
C ARG A 86 7.40 -39.30 50.30
N THR A 87 7.10 -38.67 51.43
CA THR A 87 6.40 -37.38 51.47
C THR A 87 7.29 -36.24 50.98
N HIS A 88 8.54 -36.14 51.47
CA HIS A 88 9.48 -35.12 51.01
C HIS A 88 9.93 -35.33 49.56
N LEU A 89 10.07 -36.59 49.12
CA LEU A 89 10.37 -36.91 47.73
C LEU A 89 9.22 -36.47 46.81
N LEU A 90 7.98 -36.76 47.19
CA LEU A 90 6.79 -36.36 46.44
C LEU A 90 6.69 -34.83 46.39
N GLU A 91 6.82 -34.15 47.53
CA GLU A 91 6.74 -32.69 47.62
C GLU A 91 7.84 -31.99 46.81
N ALA A 92 9.08 -32.49 46.87
CA ALA A 92 10.20 -31.95 46.09
C ALA A 92 10.01 -32.15 44.58
N SER A 93 9.54 -33.34 44.16
CA SER A 93 9.26 -33.60 42.74
C SER A 93 8.15 -32.69 42.22
N LEU A 94 7.07 -32.50 43.00
CA LEU A 94 5.92 -31.67 42.63
C LEU A 94 6.29 -30.19 42.56
N MET A 95 7.10 -29.71 43.51
CA MET A 95 7.65 -28.35 43.51
C MET A 95 8.58 -28.11 42.30
N GLY A 96 9.38 -29.11 41.94
CA GLY A 96 10.21 -29.09 40.73
C GLY A 96 9.39 -29.02 39.45
N PHE A 97 8.30 -29.78 39.36
CA PHE A 97 7.38 -29.75 38.22
C PHE A 97 6.67 -28.40 38.07
N CYS A 98 6.17 -27.80 39.16
CA CYS A 98 5.55 -26.47 39.11
C CYS A 98 6.55 -25.41 38.62
N LEU A 99 7.78 -25.45 39.13
CA LEU A 99 8.81 -24.50 38.70
C LEU A 99 9.23 -24.68 37.24
N PHE A 100 9.28 -25.92 36.77
CA PHE A 100 9.53 -26.22 35.36
C PHE A 100 8.39 -25.70 34.47
N LEU A 101 7.13 -25.89 34.87
CA LEU A 101 5.96 -25.40 34.15
C LEU A 101 5.90 -23.87 34.14
N GLY A 102 6.13 -23.22 35.28
CA GLY A 102 6.23 -21.76 35.35
C GLY A 102 7.33 -21.20 34.43
N PHE A 103 8.49 -21.86 34.37
CA PHE A 103 9.57 -21.49 33.46
C PHE A 103 9.20 -21.69 31.98
N LEU A 104 8.53 -22.79 31.64
CA LEU A 104 8.02 -23.02 30.30
C LEU A 104 7.01 -21.95 29.90
N ILE A 105 6.10 -21.57 30.80
CA ILE A 105 5.12 -20.49 30.57
C ILE A 105 5.84 -19.15 30.34
N ASP A 106 6.87 -18.83 31.12
CA ASP A 106 7.68 -17.62 30.95
C ASP A 106 8.37 -17.56 29.58
N ARG A 107 9.03 -18.65 29.20
CA ARG A 107 9.70 -18.77 27.90
C ARG A 107 8.72 -18.72 26.74
N MET A 108 7.59 -19.43 26.85
CA MET A 108 6.52 -19.38 25.87
C MET A 108 5.99 -17.95 25.73
N HIS A 109 5.66 -17.27 26.82
CA HIS A 109 5.20 -15.88 26.80
C HIS A 109 6.14 -14.95 26.01
N HIS A 110 7.46 -15.09 26.18
CA HIS A 110 8.44 -14.32 25.39
C HIS A 110 8.34 -14.58 23.88
N TYR A 111 8.23 -15.85 23.47
CA TYR A 111 8.02 -16.20 22.06
C TYR A 111 6.67 -15.72 21.54
N LEU A 112 5.62 -15.79 22.36
CA LEU A 112 4.28 -15.37 21.96
C LEU A 112 4.21 -13.84 21.79
N ARG A 113 4.88 -13.06 22.66
CA ARG A 113 5.00 -11.61 22.54
C ARG A 113 5.70 -11.21 21.24
N LYS A 114 6.80 -11.90 20.89
CA LYS A 114 7.47 -11.71 19.59
C LYS A 114 6.55 -12.01 18.41
N LEU A 115 5.79 -13.10 18.47
CA LEU A 115 4.84 -13.47 17.41
C LEU A 115 3.68 -12.47 17.27
N ILE A 116 3.15 -11.93 18.37
CA ILE A 116 2.09 -10.92 18.31
C ILE A 116 2.63 -9.58 17.78
N GLY A 117 3.83 -9.16 18.23
CA GLY A 117 4.49 -7.97 17.68
C GLY A 117 4.68 -8.09 16.16
N LEU A 118 5.16 -9.24 15.70
CA LEU A 118 5.32 -9.52 14.27
C LEU A 118 3.99 -9.56 13.52
N ARG A 119 2.93 -10.10 14.13
CA ARG A 119 1.58 -10.11 13.54
C ARG A 119 0.97 -8.71 13.48
N GLY A 120 1.24 -7.86 14.46
CA GLY A 120 0.81 -6.46 14.49
C GLY A 120 1.46 -5.63 13.37
N THR A 121 2.77 -5.79 13.16
CA THR A 121 3.49 -5.12 12.05
C THR A 121 3.03 -5.66 10.69
N ILE A 122 2.79 -6.96 10.56
CA ILE A 122 2.20 -7.55 9.36
C ILE A 122 0.76 -7.06 9.14
N GLY A 123 -0.02 -6.87 10.20
CA GLY A 123 -1.36 -6.31 10.15
C GLY A 123 -1.38 -4.88 9.61
N ALA A 124 -0.54 -4.01 10.18
CA ALA A 124 -0.37 -2.63 9.72
C ALA A 124 0.10 -2.58 8.26
N SER A 125 1.12 -3.36 7.91
CA SER A 125 1.61 -3.46 6.52
C SER A 125 0.53 -3.98 5.57
N LYS A 126 -0.31 -4.95 5.99
CA LYS A 126 -1.40 -5.45 5.16
C LYS A 126 -2.49 -4.40 4.93
N ASP A 127 -2.77 -3.57 5.93
CA ASP A 127 -3.75 -2.49 5.78
C ASP A 127 -3.20 -1.33 4.94
N GLU A 128 -1.92 -0.99 5.08
CA GLU A 128 -1.21 -0.07 4.17
C GLU A 128 -1.20 -0.59 2.73
N VAL A 129 -0.92 -1.88 2.51
CA VAL A 129 -0.97 -2.50 1.18
C VAL A 129 -2.37 -2.42 0.57
N LYS A 130 -3.43 -2.65 1.36
CA LYS A 130 -4.82 -2.47 0.87
C LYS A 130 -5.14 -1.03 0.49
N ILE A 131 -4.62 -0.05 1.22
CA ILE A 131 -4.80 1.38 0.89
C ILE A 131 -4.08 1.69 -0.42
N LEU A 132 -2.82 1.28 -0.55
CA LEU A 132 -2.01 1.44 -1.77
C LEU A 132 -2.61 0.73 -2.98
N GLU A 133 -3.23 -0.43 -2.78
CA GLU A 133 -3.91 -1.17 -3.85
C GLU A 133 -5.15 -0.42 -4.35
N LYS A 134 -5.94 0.15 -3.43
CA LYS A 134 -7.09 1.01 -3.78
C LYS A 134 -6.65 2.28 -4.53
N GLU A 135 -5.58 2.93 -4.08
CA GLU A 135 -5.03 4.12 -4.75
C GLU A 135 -4.51 3.78 -6.15
N ASN A 136 -3.79 2.67 -6.30
CA ASN A 136 -3.33 2.19 -7.62
C ASN A 136 -4.49 1.93 -8.57
N GLN A 137 -5.59 1.35 -8.08
CA GLN A 137 -6.76 1.10 -8.91
C GLN A 137 -7.42 2.40 -9.37
N GLN A 138 -7.54 3.40 -8.48
CA GLN A 138 -8.03 4.73 -8.86
C GLN A 138 -7.11 5.44 -9.87
N LEU A 139 -5.79 5.30 -9.72
CA LEU A 139 -4.84 5.85 -10.69
C LEU A 139 -4.99 5.21 -12.06
N LYS A 140 -5.14 3.87 -12.13
CA LYS A 140 -5.40 3.16 -13.39
C LYS A 140 -6.69 3.62 -14.06
N GLU A 141 -7.77 3.83 -13.30
CA GLU A 141 -9.02 4.35 -13.86
C GLU A 141 -8.87 5.78 -14.40
N LYS A 142 -8.12 6.64 -13.71
CA LYS A 142 -7.82 8.00 -14.18
C LYS A 142 -6.96 7.98 -15.45
N GLU A 143 -5.96 7.10 -15.50
CA GLU A 143 -5.10 6.91 -16.68
C GLU A 143 -5.92 6.39 -17.88
N GLU A 144 -6.85 5.46 -17.66
CA GLU A 144 -7.73 4.96 -18.73
C GLU A 144 -8.67 6.07 -19.26
N LYS A 145 -9.19 6.93 -18.38
CA LYS A 145 -9.99 8.10 -18.80
C LYS A 145 -9.13 9.10 -19.60
N ALA A 146 -7.95 9.43 -19.10
CA ALA A 146 -7.02 10.34 -19.78
C ALA A 146 -6.58 9.80 -21.15
N THR A 147 -6.32 8.50 -21.26
CA THR A 147 -5.96 7.88 -22.56
C THR A 147 -7.12 7.87 -23.55
N LYS A 148 -8.38 7.73 -23.09
CA LYS A 148 -9.57 7.87 -23.94
C LYS A 148 -9.73 9.31 -24.44
N GLU A 149 -9.58 10.29 -23.55
CA GLU A 149 -9.62 11.72 -23.91
C GLU A 149 -8.49 12.09 -24.89
N MET A 150 -7.27 11.59 -24.64
CA MET A 150 -6.13 11.84 -25.52
C MET A 150 -6.35 11.26 -26.92
N LYS A 151 -6.93 10.06 -27.04
CA LYS A 151 -7.32 9.47 -28.32
C LYS A 151 -8.40 10.27 -29.03
N HIS A 152 -9.37 10.80 -28.29
CA HIS A 152 -10.42 11.66 -28.84
C HIS A 152 -9.82 12.96 -29.40
N LEU A 153 -9.00 13.65 -28.60
CA LEU A 153 -8.30 14.88 -29.02
C LEU A 153 -7.38 14.62 -30.22
N GLN A 154 -6.68 13.49 -30.26
CA GLN A 154 -5.86 13.10 -31.42
C GLN A 154 -6.70 12.93 -32.70
N LYS A 155 -7.91 12.38 -32.58
CA LYS A 155 -8.85 12.24 -33.69
C LYS A 155 -9.36 13.61 -34.15
N GLU A 156 -9.71 14.50 -33.23
CA GLU A 156 -10.10 15.87 -33.54
C GLU A 156 -8.98 16.65 -34.24
N ILE A 157 -7.74 16.57 -33.73
CA ILE A 157 -6.56 17.18 -34.36
C ILE A 157 -6.38 16.66 -35.80
N SER A 158 -6.60 15.37 -36.02
CA SER A 158 -6.47 14.77 -37.36
C SER A 158 -7.54 15.31 -38.32
N ASN A 159 -8.80 15.40 -37.86
CA ASN A 159 -9.91 15.96 -38.63
C ASN A 159 -9.72 17.46 -38.92
N LEU A 160 -9.32 18.25 -37.91
CA LEU A 160 -8.98 19.67 -38.06
C LEU A 160 -7.84 19.86 -39.06
N LYS A 161 -6.79 19.04 -39.01
CA LYS A 161 -5.66 19.08 -39.95
C LYS A 161 -6.11 18.81 -41.39
N GLU A 162 -7.04 17.88 -41.60
CA GLU A 162 -7.62 17.59 -42.92
C GLU A 162 -8.45 18.78 -43.42
N ASN A 163 -9.32 19.34 -42.58
CA ASN A 163 -10.11 20.52 -42.91
C ASN A 163 -9.24 21.74 -43.26
N ILE A 164 -8.15 21.97 -42.51
CA ILE A 164 -7.19 23.04 -42.82
C ILE A 164 -6.54 22.80 -44.19
N LYS A 165 -6.15 21.57 -44.52
CA LYS A 165 -5.61 21.26 -45.86
C LYS A 165 -6.63 21.54 -46.96
N LYS A 166 -7.89 21.12 -46.77
CA LYS A 166 -8.97 21.35 -47.73
C LYS A 166 -9.22 22.85 -47.93
N LEU A 167 -9.34 23.62 -46.85
CA LEU A 167 -9.52 25.07 -46.91
C LEU A 167 -8.34 25.78 -47.57
N LYS A 168 -7.10 25.30 -47.34
CA LYS A 168 -5.91 25.85 -47.99
C LYS A 168 -5.96 25.63 -49.51
N LEU A 169 -6.36 24.46 -49.97
CA LEU A 169 -6.54 24.18 -51.40
C LEU A 169 -7.66 25.03 -52.01
N GLU A 170 -8.79 25.18 -51.31
CA GLU A 170 -9.90 26.03 -51.74
C GLU A 170 -9.49 27.50 -51.83
N SER A 171 -8.69 27.99 -50.88
CA SER A 171 -8.13 29.35 -50.92
C SER A 171 -7.22 29.53 -52.13
N GLU A 172 -6.30 28.60 -52.37
CA GLU A 172 -5.38 28.69 -53.50
C GLU A 172 -6.12 28.63 -54.85
N GLU A 173 -7.21 27.87 -54.93
CA GLU A 173 -8.08 27.86 -56.11
C GLU A 173 -8.81 29.19 -56.29
N LYS A 174 -9.34 29.77 -55.20
CA LYS A 174 -9.98 31.09 -55.23
C LYS A 174 -9.00 32.19 -55.60
N ASP A 175 -7.76 32.15 -55.11
CA ASP A 175 -6.72 33.12 -55.46
C ASP A 175 -6.41 33.08 -56.96
N LYS A 176 -6.27 31.88 -57.55
CA LYS A 176 -6.12 31.73 -59.01
C LYS A 176 -7.32 32.27 -59.77
N ARG A 177 -8.54 32.01 -59.30
CA ARG A 177 -9.77 32.55 -59.92
C ARG A 177 -9.79 34.07 -59.85
N VAL A 178 -9.41 34.66 -58.71
CA VAL A 178 -9.29 36.12 -58.56
C VAL A 178 -8.24 36.67 -59.51
N GLU A 179 -7.05 36.08 -59.60
CA GLU A 179 -5.99 36.50 -60.52
C GLU A 179 -6.45 36.45 -61.99
N THR A 180 -7.16 35.39 -62.40
CA THR A 180 -7.75 35.32 -63.76
C THR A 180 -8.81 36.39 -63.98
N ALA A 181 -9.67 36.65 -62.99
CA ALA A 181 -10.70 37.68 -63.08
C ALA A 181 -10.09 39.09 -63.14
N GLU A 182 -9.04 39.37 -62.37
CA GLU A 182 -8.26 40.61 -62.42
C GLU A 182 -7.62 40.80 -63.80
N CYS A 183 -7.01 39.74 -64.36
CA CYS A 183 -6.49 39.76 -65.72
C CYS A 183 -7.57 40.08 -66.76
N HIS A 184 -8.77 39.50 -66.62
CA HIS A 184 -9.91 39.79 -67.49
C HIS A 184 -10.40 41.23 -67.34
N VAL A 185 -10.48 41.76 -66.11
CA VAL A 185 -10.87 43.15 -65.86
C VAL A 185 -9.85 44.11 -66.45
N ALA A 186 -8.56 43.85 -66.27
CA ALA A 186 -7.48 44.67 -66.84
C ALA A 186 -7.51 44.65 -68.38
N ALA A 187 -7.76 43.48 -68.99
CA ALA A 187 -7.92 43.34 -70.43
C ALA A 187 -9.14 44.12 -70.95
N LEU A 188 -10.29 44.03 -70.27
CA LEU A 188 -11.50 44.78 -70.60
C LEU A 188 -11.30 46.29 -70.43
N GLN A 189 -10.63 46.72 -69.35
CA GLN A 189 -10.27 48.12 -69.15
C GLN A 189 -9.40 48.64 -70.31
N LYS A 190 -8.37 47.88 -70.72
CA LYS A 190 -7.53 48.22 -71.86
C LYS A 190 -8.33 48.30 -73.16
N GLN A 191 -9.18 47.31 -73.43
CA GLN A 191 -10.04 47.31 -74.61
C GLN A 191 -10.99 48.51 -74.61
N SER A 192 -11.56 48.86 -73.45
CA SER A 192 -12.44 50.03 -73.33
C SER A 192 -11.68 51.36 -73.53
N ALA A 193 -10.43 51.44 -73.09
CA ALA A 193 -9.57 52.60 -73.31
C ALA A 193 -9.20 52.75 -74.80
N ASP A 194 -8.86 51.64 -75.48
CA ASP A 194 -8.58 51.62 -76.91
C ASP A 194 -9.82 52.03 -77.73
N LEU A 195 -11.01 51.51 -77.38
CA LEU A 195 -12.29 51.91 -77.98
C LEU A 195 -12.59 53.40 -77.79
N LEU A 196 -12.27 53.95 -76.61
CA LEU A 196 -12.48 55.37 -76.31
C LEU A 196 -11.55 56.25 -77.16
N LEU A 197 -10.29 55.83 -77.36
CA LEU A 197 -9.37 56.51 -78.28
C LEU A 197 -9.82 56.43 -79.75
N GLU A 198 -10.32 55.27 -80.20
CA GLU A 198 -10.91 55.15 -81.54
C GLU A 198 -12.13 56.04 -81.71
N TYR A 199 -12.97 56.12 -80.68
CA TYR A 199 -14.14 57.00 -80.68
C TYR A 199 -13.73 58.48 -80.80
N ASP A 200 -12.76 58.94 -80.00
CA ASP A 200 -12.24 60.31 -80.08
C ASP A 200 -11.65 60.63 -81.46
N ARG A 201 -10.90 59.68 -82.04
CA ARG A 201 -10.34 59.82 -83.39
C ARG A 201 -11.43 59.91 -84.48
N LEU A 202 -12.46 59.05 -84.41
CA LEU A 202 -13.60 59.10 -85.34
C LEU A 202 -14.43 60.38 -85.19
N LEU A 203 -14.50 60.93 -83.98
CA LEU A 203 -15.14 62.21 -83.71
C LEU A 203 -14.35 63.36 -84.39
N GLU A 204 -13.02 63.36 -84.27
CA GLU A 204 -12.13 64.32 -84.92
C GLU A 204 -12.22 64.22 -86.45
N ASP A 205 -12.18 63.02 -87.02
CA ASP A 205 -12.34 62.80 -88.47
C ASP A 205 -13.72 63.28 -88.97
N ASN A 206 -14.80 63.05 -88.21
CA ASN A 206 -16.13 63.58 -88.54
C ASN A 206 -16.16 65.11 -88.55
N GLN A 207 -15.53 65.76 -87.56
CA GLN A 207 -15.42 67.23 -87.52
C GLN A 207 -14.62 67.76 -88.72
N ASN A 208 -13.52 67.10 -89.08
CA ASN A 208 -12.72 67.45 -90.25
C ASN A 208 -13.53 67.33 -91.55
N LEU A 209 -14.28 66.24 -91.72
CA LEU A 209 -15.16 66.03 -92.87
C LEU A 209 -16.28 67.07 -92.95
N GLN A 210 -16.90 67.45 -91.82
CA GLN A 210 -17.88 68.54 -91.79
C GLN A 210 -17.27 69.87 -92.22
N THR A 211 -16.06 70.17 -91.75
CA THR A 211 -15.32 71.39 -92.12
C THR A 211 -14.98 71.40 -93.61
N GLN A 212 -14.58 70.25 -94.17
CA GLN A 212 -14.29 70.09 -95.58
C GLN A 212 -15.54 70.22 -96.47
N ALA A 213 -16.67 69.63 -96.06
CA ALA A 213 -17.97 69.76 -96.73
C ALA A 213 -18.51 71.21 -96.71
N GLN A 214 -18.22 71.98 -95.67
CA GLN A 214 -18.51 73.42 -95.62
C GLN A 214 -17.59 74.23 -96.54
N GLY A 215 -16.34 73.81 -96.73
CA GLY A 215 -15.39 74.44 -97.65
C GLY A 215 -15.70 74.25 -99.15
N TYR A 216 -16.38 73.17 -99.53
CA TYR A 216 -16.79 72.90 -100.94
C TYR A 216 -18.07 73.62 -101.37
N ARG A 217 -18.70 74.43 -100.49
CA ARG A 217 -19.96 75.13 -100.76
C ARG A 217 -19.79 76.58 -101.25
N HIS A 218 -18.61 76.94 -101.76
CA HIS A 218 -18.29 78.25 -102.34
C HIS A 218 -17.73 78.13 -103.75
#